data_AF-A0A966S9R8-F1
#
_entry.id   AF-A0A966S9R8-F1
#
_cell.length_a   1.000
_cell.length_b   1.000
_cell.length_c   1.000
_cell.angle_alpha   90.00
_cell.angle_beta   90.00
_cell.angle_gamma   90.00
#
_symmetry.space_group_name_H-M   'P 1'
#
loop_
_entity.id
_entity.type
_entity.pdbx_description
1 polymer ?
#
loop_
_entity_poly.entity_id
_entity_poly.type
_entity_poly.pdbx_seq_one_letter_code
_entity_poly.pdbx_strand_id
1 'polypeptide(L)'
;MNARSFITLLRRETWEHRSLVWVPLVVATLIVVSAILSTNVTNSIEIRVDGEESEFFARLAIDTAKQSQLFAVWMSSLILPLIVVGLTVLFFYLLDALYAERKDRSILFWKSMPVSDTATVLSKAFTALVVVPVWIWLLSLVMGLLVFVVVALKVGGTPLAPLGNFHVGTWFALQAT
;
A
#
# COMPACT_ATOMS: atom_id res chain seq x y z
N MET A 1 18.39 18.84 -21.21
CA MET A 1 17.65 17.63 -21.63
C MET A 1 16.17 17.94 -21.58
N ASN A 2 15.39 17.53 -22.59
CA ASN A 2 13.97 17.88 -22.67
C ASN A 2 13.12 16.95 -21.78
N ALA A 3 11.96 17.42 -21.32
CA ALA A 3 11.06 16.66 -20.44
C ALA A 3 10.67 15.29 -21.03
N ARG A 4 10.47 15.20 -22.35
CA ARG A 4 10.16 13.94 -23.04
C ARG A 4 11.26 12.89 -22.86
N SER A 5 12.53 13.29 -22.99
CA SER A 5 13.67 12.39 -22.81
C SER A 5 13.75 11.87 -21.37
N PHE A 6 13.46 12.71 -20.38
CA PHE A 6 13.43 12.29 -18.97
C PHE A 6 12.32 11.27 -18.71
N ILE A 7 11.11 11.51 -19.23
CA ILE A 7 9.99 10.56 -19.11
C ILE A 7 10.34 9.21 -19.76
N THR A 8 11.05 9.21 -20.89
CA THR A 8 11.52 7.97 -21.53
C THR A 8 12.48 7.19 -20.63
N LEU A 9 13.40 7.87 -19.93
CA LEU A 9 14.30 7.22 -18.97
C LEU A 9 13.54 6.63 -17.78
N LEU A 10 12.55 7.34 -17.24
CA LEU A 10 11.69 6.80 -16.17
C LEU A 10 10.90 5.57 -16.63
N ARG A 11 10.36 5.62 -17.86
CA ARG A 11 9.64 4.48 -18.44
C ARG A 11 10.56 3.27 -18.59
N ARG A 12 11.80 3.48 -19.02
CA ARG A 12 12.82 2.44 -19.09
C ARG A 12 13.06 1.81 -17.72
N GLU A 13 13.32 2.60 -16.68
CA GLU A 13 13.61 2.08 -15.33
C GLU A 13 12.47 1.20 -14.80
N THR A 14 11.22 1.64 -14.95
CA THR A 14 10.04 0.86 -14.52
C THR A 14 9.81 -0.39 -15.37
N TRP A 15 10.26 -0.40 -16.62
CA TRP A 15 10.13 -1.56 -17.52
C TRP A 15 11.23 -2.61 -17.31
N GLU A 16 12.45 -2.18 -16.98
CA GLU A 16 13.57 -3.05 -16.62
C GLU A 16 13.32 -3.68 -15.25
N HIS A 17 12.91 -2.87 -14.27
CA HIS A 17 12.65 -3.32 -12.90
C HIS A 17 11.16 -3.52 -12.65
N ARG A 18 10.56 -4.46 -13.38
CA ARG A 18 9.13 -4.81 -13.26
C ARG A 18 8.70 -5.18 -11.85
N SER A 19 9.62 -5.68 -11.04
CA SER A 19 9.38 -6.01 -9.63
C SER A 19 8.84 -4.81 -8.85
N LEU A 20 9.28 -3.57 -9.16
CA LEU A 20 8.84 -2.33 -8.50
C LEU A 20 7.31 -2.14 -8.59
N VAL A 21 6.70 -2.61 -9.68
CA VAL A 21 5.26 -2.47 -9.91
C VAL A 21 4.51 -3.73 -9.47
N TRP A 22 4.98 -4.89 -9.93
CA TRP A 22 4.23 -6.14 -9.81
C TRP A 22 4.26 -6.75 -8.42
N VAL A 23 5.38 -6.66 -7.69
CA VAL A 23 5.48 -7.30 -6.37
C VAL A 23 4.53 -6.63 -5.36
N PRO A 24 4.51 -5.29 -5.22
CA PRO A 24 3.52 -4.64 -4.35
C PRO A 24 2.07 -4.88 -4.80
N LEU A 25 1.82 -4.91 -6.12
CA LEU A 25 0.48 -5.17 -6.68
C LEU A 25 -0.02 -6.57 -6.33
N VAL A 26 0.82 -7.59 -6.44
CA VAL A 26 0.47 -8.97 -6.07
C VAL A 26 0.19 -9.05 -4.57
N VAL A 27 1.01 -8.42 -3.72
CA VAL A 27 0.78 -8.39 -2.27
C VAL A 27 -0.54 -7.70 -1.93
N ALA A 28 -0.82 -6.53 -2.53
CA ALA A 28 -2.10 -5.84 -2.35
C ALA A 28 -3.30 -6.72 -2.74
N THR A 29 -3.18 -7.42 -3.88
CA THR A 29 -4.21 -8.33 -4.37
C THR A 29 -4.42 -9.50 -3.41
N LEU A 30 -3.34 -10.11 -2.91
CA LEU A 30 -3.42 -11.20 -1.94
C LEU A 30 -4.08 -10.77 -0.63
N ILE A 31 -3.83 -9.55 -0.16
CA ILE A 31 -4.49 -8.99 1.03
C ILE A 31 -6.00 -8.84 0.80
N VAL A 32 -6.40 -8.28 -0.34
CA VAL A 32 -7.83 -8.14 -0.69
C VAL A 32 -8.50 -9.51 -0.81
N VAL A 33 -7.87 -10.46 -1.51
CA VAL A 33 -8.37 -11.82 -1.65
C VAL A 33 -8.47 -12.49 -0.27
N SER A 34 -7.48 -12.31 0.60
CA SER A 34 -7.52 -12.86 1.96
C SER A 34 -8.68 -12.27 2.78
N ALA A 35 -8.94 -10.97 2.65
CA ALA A 35 -10.09 -10.33 3.28
C ALA A 35 -11.42 -10.90 2.75
N ILE A 36 -11.51 -11.22 1.46
CA ILE A 36 -12.70 -11.85 0.85
C ILE A 36 -12.86 -13.29 1.34
N LEU A 37 -11.80 -14.09 1.37
CA LEU A 37 -11.83 -15.51 1.75
C LEU A 37 -11.94 -15.74 3.26
N SER A 38 -11.57 -14.75 4.08
CA SER A 38 -11.75 -14.80 5.53
C SER A 38 -13.19 -15.19 5.87
N THR A 39 -13.39 -16.14 6.79
CA THR A 39 -14.71 -16.65 7.12
C THR A 39 -15.62 -15.53 7.60
N ASN A 40 -16.90 -15.57 7.19
CA ASN A 40 -17.89 -14.63 7.69
C ASN A 40 -18.00 -14.78 9.21
N VAL A 41 -17.93 -13.66 9.93
CA VAL A 41 -18.14 -13.59 11.40
C VAL A 41 -19.45 -14.29 11.79
N THR A 42 -20.43 -14.30 10.88
CA THR A 42 -21.78 -14.85 11.06
C THR A 42 -21.87 -16.39 11.22
N ASN A 43 -20.96 -17.19 10.64
CA ASN A 43 -21.18 -18.65 10.54
C ASN A 43 -20.37 -19.52 11.51
N SER A 44 -19.44 -18.96 12.29
CA SER A 44 -18.58 -19.76 13.17
C SER A 44 -18.29 -19.12 14.53
N ILE A 45 -18.90 -17.98 14.84
CA ILE A 45 -18.71 -17.33 16.13
C ILE A 45 -20.07 -17.13 16.76
N GLU A 46 -20.59 -18.19 17.40
CA GLU A 46 -21.33 -17.97 18.65
C GLU A 46 -20.32 -17.31 19.59
N ILE A 47 -20.21 -15.97 19.53
CA ILE A 47 -19.55 -15.25 20.59
C ILE A 47 -20.48 -15.50 21.79
N ARG A 48 -20.17 -16.52 22.60
CA ARG A 48 -20.64 -16.61 23.97
C ARG A 48 -19.96 -15.47 24.69
N VAL A 49 -20.52 -14.29 24.44
CA VAL A 49 -20.20 -13.05 25.10
C VAL A 49 -20.56 -13.26 26.56
N ASP A 50 -19.58 -13.62 27.37
CA ASP A 50 -19.70 -13.47 28.82
C ASP A 50 -20.03 -12.00 29.12
N GLY A 51 -20.81 -11.74 30.16
CA GLY A 51 -21.51 -10.45 30.37
C GLY A 51 -20.66 -9.18 30.17
N GLU A 52 -19.36 -9.22 30.46
CA GLU A 52 -18.42 -8.09 30.31
C GLU A 52 -18.12 -7.71 28.85
N GLU A 53 -18.01 -8.68 27.93
CA GLU A 53 -17.76 -8.38 26.51
C GLU A 53 -18.99 -7.74 25.84
N SER A 54 -20.20 -8.04 26.34
CA SER A 54 -21.45 -7.49 25.81
C SER A 54 -21.55 -6.00 26.10
N GLU A 55 -21.12 -5.61 27.30
CA GLU A 55 -21.07 -4.22 27.70
C GLU A 55 -20.01 -3.44 26.90
N PHE A 56 -18.87 -4.06 26.60
CA PHE A 56 -17.85 -3.43 25.76
C PHE A 56 -18.38 -3.12 24.36
N PHE A 57 -19.00 -4.10 23.67
CA PHE A 57 -19.57 -3.87 22.34
C PHE A 57 -20.76 -2.92 22.36
N ALA A 58 -21.61 -2.96 23.41
CA ALA A 58 -22.70 -2.03 23.59
C ALA A 58 -22.20 -0.58 23.79
N ARG A 59 -21.14 -0.39 24.59
CA ARG A 59 -20.49 0.94 24.75
C ARG A 59 -19.82 1.39 23.47
N LEU A 60 -19.14 0.49 22.76
CA LEU A 60 -18.48 0.78 21.50
C LEU A 60 -19.47 1.13 20.39
N ALA A 61 -20.68 0.56 20.40
CA ALA A 61 -21.76 0.90 19.48
C ALA A 61 -22.23 2.37 19.63
N ILE A 62 -22.13 2.93 20.84
CA ILE A 62 -22.59 4.28 21.17
C ILE A 62 -21.45 5.31 21.04
N ASP A 63 -20.22 4.92 21.36
CA ASP A 63 -19.05 5.81 21.37
C ASP A 63 -18.46 6.01 19.96
N THR A 64 -18.98 7.00 19.24
CA THR A 64 -18.50 7.38 17.90
C THR A 64 -17.03 7.81 17.88
N ALA A 65 -16.52 8.38 18.98
CA ALA A 65 -15.12 8.81 19.05
C ALA A 65 -14.19 7.59 19.03
N LYS A 66 -14.49 6.55 19.83
CA LYS A 66 -13.73 5.29 19.80
C LYS A 66 -13.85 4.56 18.47
N GLN A 67 -15.02 4.55 17.84
CA GLN A 67 -15.19 3.98 16.49
C GLN A 67 -14.24 4.64 15.48
N SER A 68 -14.18 5.97 15.50
CA SER A 68 -13.32 6.73 14.59
C SER A 68 -11.82 6.49 14.83
N GLN A 69 -11.41 6.29 16.10
CA GLN A 69 -10.04 5.95 16.46
C GLN A 69 -9.67 4.53 16.01
N LEU A 70 -10.54 3.54 16.24
CA LEU A 70 -10.33 2.17 15.78
C LEU A 70 -10.28 2.10 14.25
N PHE A 71 -11.17 2.83 13.56
CA PHE A 71 -11.12 2.99 12.12
C PHE A 71 -9.76 3.55 11.67
N ALA A 72 -9.24 4.58 12.35
CA ALA A 72 -7.97 5.20 12.00
C ALA A 72 -6.76 4.27 12.19
N VAL A 73 -6.72 3.54 13.31
CA VAL A 73 -5.67 2.54 13.58
C VAL A 73 -5.75 1.40 12.58
N TRP A 74 -6.94 0.90 12.28
CA TRP A 74 -7.14 -0.20 11.35
C TRP A 74 -6.76 0.19 9.92
N MET A 75 -7.27 1.32 9.41
CA MET A 75 -6.94 1.81 8.06
C MET A 75 -5.45 2.11 7.91
N SER A 76 -4.81 2.71 8.92
CA SER A 76 -3.38 3.00 8.87
C SER A 76 -2.53 1.72 8.94
N SER A 77 -2.97 0.69 9.66
CA SER A 77 -2.25 -0.59 9.71
C SER A 77 -2.14 -1.29 8.35
N LEU A 78 -3.11 -1.09 7.45
CA LEU A 78 -3.15 -1.72 6.14
C LEU A 78 -2.02 -1.26 5.21
N ILE A 79 -1.41 -0.10 5.44
CA ILE A 79 -0.29 0.36 4.61
C ILE A 79 1.02 -0.38 4.92
N LEU A 80 1.17 -0.92 6.14
CA LEU A 80 2.45 -1.48 6.62
C LEU A 80 3.00 -2.61 5.74
N PRO A 81 2.21 -3.62 5.32
CA PRO A 81 2.73 -4.67 4.44
C PRO A 81 3.24 -4.12 3.10
N LEU A 82 2.58 -3.10 2.55
CA LEU A 82 3.00 -2.47 1.29
C LEU A 82 4.26 -1.63 1.47
N ILE A 83 4.44 -0.96 2.62
CA ILE A 83 5.70 -0.28 2.94
C ILE A 83 6.84 -1.29 3.02
N VAL A 84 6.66 -2.39 3.76
CA VAL A 84 7.71 -3.41 3.93
C VAL A 84 8.13 -4.01 2.58
N VAL A 85 7.16 -4.41 1.75
CA VAL A 85 7.43 -4.94 0.41
C VAL A 85 8.03 -3.87 -0.49
N GLY A 86 7.50 -2.65 -0.45
CA GLY A 86 8.01 -1.50 -1.21
C GLY A 86 9.48 -1.22 -0.90
N LEU A 87 9.84 -1.17 0.39
CA LEU A 87 11.24 -1.00 0.83
C LEU A 87 12.13 -2.16 0.39
N THR A 88 11.63 -3.39 0.45
CA THR A 88 12.37 -4.58 0.02
C THR A 88 12.70 -4.51 -1.47
N VAL A 89 11.70 -4.24 -2.31
CA VAL A 89 11.90 -4.16 -3.77
C VAL A 89 12.74 -2.94 -4.14
N LEU A 90 12.56 -1.82 -3.44
CA LEU A 90 13.36 -0.62 -3.62
C LEU A 90 14.84 -0.87 -3.28
N PHE A 91 15.12 -1.63 -2.22
CA PHE A 91 16.47 -2.03 -1.85
C PHE A 91 17.17 -2.82 -2.96
N PHE A 92 16.50 -3.85 -3.52
CA PHE A 92 17.06 -4.61 -4.64
C PHE A 92 17.24 -3.76 -5.89
N TYR A 93 16.28 -2.88 -6.19
CA TYR A 93 16.41 -1.93 -7.29
C TYR A 93 17.65 -1.04 -7.15
N LEU A 94 17.88 -0.47 -5.96
CA LEU A 94 19.05 0.38 -5.72
C LEU A 94 20.37 -0.38 -5.80
N LEU A 95 20.40 -1.65 -5.37
CA LEU A 95 21.57 -2.52 -5.54
C LEU A 95 21.87 -2.78 -7.01
N ASP A 96 20.86 -3.11 -7.82
CA ASP A 96 21.05 -3.34 -9.25
C ASP A 96 21.51 -2.05 -9.95
N ALA A 97 20.87 -0.93 -9.62
CA ALA A 97 21.18 0.38 -10.17
C ALA A 97 22.60 0.88 -9.83
N LEU A 98 23.15 0.53 -8.66
CA LEU A 98 24.47 1.01 -8.23
C LEU A 98 25.60 0.00 -8.48
N TYR A 99 25.36 -1.27 -8.19
CA TYR A 99 26.37 -2.32 -8.21
C TYR A 99 26.37 -3.12 -9.51
N ALA A 100 25.20 -3.61 -9.95
CA ALA A 100 25.13 -4.46 -11.14
C ALA A 100 25.55 -3.69 -12.41
N GLU A 101 25.14 -2.43 -12.58
CA GLU A 101 25.55 -1.62 -13.73
C GLU A 101 27.07 -1.42 -13.84
N ARG A 102 27.78 -1.36 -12.70
CA ARG A 102 29.25 -1.24 -12.67
C ARG A 102 29.92 -2.57 -12.97
N LYS A 103 29.39 -3.64 -12.40
CA LYS A 103 29.89 -5.01 -12.61
C LYS A 103 29.78 -5.40 -14.09
N ASP A 104 28.65 -5.11 -14.71
CA ASP A 104 28.35 -5.50 -16.09
C ASP A 104 28.86 -4.50 -17.13
N ARG A 105 29.48 -3.40 -16.67
CA ARG A 105 30.01 -2.31 -17.51
C ARG A 105 28.98 -1.68 -18.44
N SER A 106 27.69 -1.89 -18.19
CA SER A 106 26.59 -1.27 -18.94
C SER A 106 26.61 0.25 -18.85
N ILE A 107 27.24 0.80 -17.80
CA ILE A 107 27.55 2.22 -17.67
C ILE A 107 28.30 2.80 -18.88
N LEU A 108 29.18 2.02 -19.54
CA LEU A 108 29.93 2.48 -20.72
C LEU A 108 29.04 2.60 -21.96
N PHE A 109 27.99 1.78 -22.06
CA PHE A 109 26.97 1.88 -23.10
C PHE A 109 26.13 3.14 -22.93
N TRP A 110 25.70 3.44 -21.69
CA TRP A 110 24.93 4.67 -21.43
C TRP A 110 25.76 5.92 -21.70
N LYS A 111 27.07 5.85 -21.46
CA LYS A 111 28.01 6.94 -21.76
C LYS A 111 28.24 7.16 -23.25
N SER A 112 28.06 6.14 -24.09
CA SER A 112 28.16 6.27 -25.56
C SER A 112 26.85 6.72 -26.21
N MET A 113 25.73 6.64 -25.49
CA MET A 113 24.45 7.19 -25.93
C MET A 113 24.41 8.72 -25.74
N PRO A 114 23.61 9.46 -26.54
CA PRO A 114 23.47 10.91 -26.41
C PRO A 114 22.60 11.30 -25.19
N VAL A 115 22.90 10.72 -24.02
CA VAL A 115 22.20 10.93 -22.75
C VAL A 115 23.22 11.38 -21.71
N SER A 116 22.86 12.39 -20.91
CA SER A 116 23.76 12.91 -19.87
C SER A 116 23.82 11.98 -18.66
N ASP A 117 25.01 11.79 -18.09
CA ASP A 117 25.21 11.02 -16.84
C ASP A 117 24.32 11.52 -15.70
N THR A 118 24.16 12.85 -15.56
CA THR A 118 23.29 13.45 -14.55
C THR A 118 21.83 13.05 -14.74
N ALA A 119 21.37 12.96 -15.99
CA ALA A 119 20.02 12.55 -16.30
C ALA A 119 19.74 11.09 -15.89
N THR A 120 20.71 10.20 -16.13
CA THR A 120 20.62 8.78 -15.75
C THR A 120 20.56 8.59 -14.24
N VAL A 121 21.37 9.36 -13.49
CA VAL A 121 21.33 9.31 -12.02
C VAL A 121 20.02 9.90 -11.49
N LEU A 122 19.58 11.03 -12.06
CA LEU A 122 18.31 11.66 -11.66
C LEU A 122 17.10 10.78 -11.96
N SER A 123 17.07 10.03 -13.07
CA SER A 123 15.95 9.13 -13.34
C SER A 123 15.86 8.01 -12.31
N LYS A 124 17.00 7.48 -11.84
CA LYS A 124 17.05 6.46 -10.79
C LYS A 124 16.63 7.02 -9.43
N ALA A 125 17.18 8.18 -9.06
CA ALA A 125 16.82 8.87 -7.83
C ALA A 125 15.33 9.26 -7.80
N PHE A 126 14.80 9.78 -8.90
CA PHE A 126 13.38 10.12 -9.02
C PHE A 126 12.48 8.87 -8.97
N THR A 127 12.91 7.76 -9.57
CA THR A 127 12.19 6.48 -9.48
C THR A 127 12.11 6.02 -8.02
N ALA A 128 13.24 6.05 -7.31
CA ALA A 128 13.32 5.63 -5.91
C ALA A 128 12.57 6.53 -4.93
N LEU A 129 12.67 7.85 -5.11
CA LEU A 129 12.18 8.84 -4.15
C LEU A 129 10.75 9.33 -4.45
N VAL A 130 10.28 9.18 -5.67
CA VAL A 130 8.97 9.72 -6.08
C VAL A 130 8.10 8.62 -6.67
N VAL A 131 8.55 7.93 -7.73
CA VAL A 131 7.69 6.97 -8.45
C VAL A 131 7.26 5.81 -7.56
N VAL A 132 8.21 5.17 -6.86
CA VAL A 132 7.90 4.03 -5.99
C VAL A 132 7.04 4.46 -4.79
N PRO A 133 7.37 5.52 -4.02
CA PRO A 133 6.51 5.97 -2.91
C PRO A 133 5.10 6.35 -3.35
N VAL A 134 4.94 7.07 -4.46
CA VAL A 134 3.62 7.43 -5.01
C VAL A 134 2.85 6.17 -5.41
N TRP A 135 3.52 5.20 -6.04
CA TRP A 135 2.89 3.94 -6.41
C TRP A 135 2.39 3.14 -5.20
N ILE A 136 3.22 3.03 -4.14
CA ILE A 136 2.85 2.36 -2.89
C ILE A 136 1.67 3.06 -2.21
N TRP A 137 1.66 4.40 -2.17
CA TRP A 137 0.56 5.18 -1.62
C TRP A 137 -0.74 5.01 -2.42
N LEU A 138 -0.68 5.05 -3.75
CA LEU A 138 -1.86 4.80 -4.58
C LEU A 138 -2.42 3.39 -4.39
N LEU A 139 -1.55 2.38 -4.31
CA LEU A 139 -1.98 1.00 -4.04
C LEU A 139 -2.60 0.86 -2.65
N SER A 140 -2.05 1.51 -1.63
CA SER A 140 -2.59 1.42 -0.27
C SER A 140 -3.97 2.08 -0.15
N LEU A 141 -4.21 3.19 -0.86
CA LEU A 141 -5.53 3.81 -0.96
C LEU A 141 -6.57 2.84 -1.52
N VAL A 142 -6.30 2.29 -2.71
CA VAL A 142 -7.23 1.40 -3.39
C VAL A 142 -7.45 0.12 -2.59
N MET A 143 -6.38 -0.52 -2.14
CA MET A 143 -6.45 -1.73 -1.32
C MET A 143 -7.20 -1.48 -0.01
N GLY A 144 -6.90 -0.40 0.71
CA GLY A 144 -7.54 -0.07 1.98
C GLY A 144 -9.05 0.12 1.83
N LEU A 145 -9.49 0.84 0.78
CA LEU A 145 -10.91 1.00 0.49
C LEU A 145 -11.59 -0.33 0.12
N LEU A 146 -10.95 -1.18 -0.70
CA LEU A 146 -11.49 -2.49 -1.05
C LEU A 146 -11.64 -3.39 0.17
N VAL A 147 -10.61 -3.47 1.01
CA VAL A 147 -10.65 -4.24 2.26
C VAL A 147 -11.74 -3.70 3.19
N PHE A 148 -11.88 -2.37 3.31
CA PHE A 148 -12.94 -1.77 4.13
C PHE A 148 -14.33 -2.17 3.64
N VAL A 149 -14.60 -2.07 2.34
CA VAL A 149 -15.90 -2.46 1.77
C VAL A 149 -16.20 -3.93 2.07
N VAL A 150 -15.22 -4.82 1.89
CA VAL A 150 -15.39 -6.25 2.18
C VAL A 150 -15.71 -6.48 3.66
N VAL A 151 -14.99 -5.83 4.57
CA VAL A 151 -15.21 -5.97 6.02
C VAL A 151 -16.54 -5.38 6.46
N ALA A 152 -16.89 -4.18 5.97
CA ALA A 152 -18.16 -3.52 6.28
C ALA A 152 -19.37 -4.37 5.87
N LEU A 153 -19.32 -5.00 4.68
CA LEU A 153 -20.36 -5.92 4.22
C LEU A 153 -20.48 -7.17 5.11
N LYS A 154 -19.36 -7.73 5.57
CA LYS A 154 -19.34 -8.92 6.43
C LYS A 154 -19.83 -8.66 7.84
N VAL A 155 -19.62 -7.45 8.33
CA VAL A 155 -19.98 -7.02 9.68
C VAL A 155 -21.44 -6.52 9.74
N GLY A 156 -22.03 -6.14 8.60
CA GLY A 156 -23.44 -5.79 8.48
C GLY A 156 -24.37 -6.89 9.01
N GLY A 157 -25.24 -6.53 9.96
CA GLY A 157 -26.18 -7.47 10.59
C GLY A 157 -25.63 -8.21 11.81
N THR A 158 -24.37 -7.97 12.21
CA THR A 158 -23.80 -8.46 13.47
C THR A 158 -23.78 -7.35 14.54
N PRO A 159 -23.56 -7.67 15.84
CA PRO A 159 -23.35 -6.65 16.88
C PRO A 159 -22.19 -5.68 16.59
N LEU A 160 -21.28 -6.06 15.69
CA LEU A 160 -20.14 -5.24 15.25
C LEU A 160 -20.51 -4.25 14.14
N ALA A 161 -21.75 -4.23 13.65
CA ALA A 161 -22.23 -3.34 12.57
C ALA A 161 -21.77 -1.87 12.69
N PRO A 162 -21.70 -1.26 13.90
CA PRO A 162 -21.20 0.12 14.04
C PRO A 162 -19.75 0.33 13.57
N LEU A 163 -18.91 -0.72 13.57
CA LEU A 163 -17.53 -0.66 13.06
C LEU A 163 -17.46 -0.66 11.52
N GLY A 164 -18.55 -1.02 10.84
CA GLY A 164 -18.68 -0.94 9.39
C GLY A 164 -19.00 0.47 8.88
N ASN A 165 -19.10 1.46 9.76
CA ASN A 165 -19.33 2.86 9.39
C ASN A 165 -18.06 3.50 8.83
N PHE A 166 -18.15 4.07 7.62
CA PHE A 166 -17.01 4.73 7.01
C PHE A 166 -16.85 6.15 7.55
N HIS A 167 -15.77 6.40 8.29
CA HIS A 167 -15.47 7.71 8.86
C HIS A 167 -14.68 8.56 7.85
N VAL A 168 -15.39 9.31 7.00
CA VAL A 168 -14.80 10.12 5.91
C VAL A 168 -13.79 11.14 6.43
N GLY A 169 -14.10 11.85 7.52
CA GLY A 169 -13.22 12.88 8.08
C GLY A 169 -11.88 12.34 8.57
N THR A 170 -11.90 11.22 9.30
CA THR A 170 -10.68 10.55 9.74
C THR A 170 -9.93 9.94 8.56
N TRP A 171 -10.64 9.41 7.56
CA TRP A 171 -10.00 8.86 6.37
C TRP A 171 -9.19 9.91 5.61
N PHE A 172 -9.73 11.11 5.39
CA PHE A 172 -8.99 12.22 4.78
C PHE A 172 -7.83 12.69 5.67
N ALA A 173 -8.02 12.75 6.99
CA ALA A 173 -6.96 13.12 7.91
C ALA A 173 -5.75 12.17 7.82
N LEU A 174 -5.99 10.86 7.67
CA LEU A 174 -4.93 9.86 7.46
C LEU A 174 -4.15 10.05 6.16
N GLN A 175 -4.74 10.66 5.13
CA GLN A 175 -4.02 10.90 3.87
C GLN A 175 -3.11 12.13 3.92
N ALA A 176 -3.32 13.00 4.91
CA ALA A 176 -2.54 14.22 5.11
C ALA A 176 -1.38 14.05 6.10
N THR A 177 -1.28 12.88 6.74
CA THR A 177 -0.24 12.51 7.73
C THR A 177 0.74 11.51 7.14
#